data_AF-S8DVI1-F1
#
_entry.id   AF-S8DVI1-F1
#
_cell.length_a   1.000
_cell.length_b   1.000
_cell.length_c   1.000
_cell.angle_alpha   90.00
_cell.angle_beta   90.00
_cell.angle_gamma   90.00
#
_symmetry.space_group_name_H-M   'P 1'
#
loop_
_entity.id
_entity.type
_entity.pdbx_description
1 polymer ?
#
loop_
_entity_poly.entity_id
_entity_poly.type
_entity_poly.pdbx_seq_one_letter_code
_entity_poly.pdbx_strand_id
1 'polypeptide(L)'
;GGSVDEIGSFDAEGDEGEGDESDDDYTSLQRPAFFVSGDPDFDSGPPQDGLEYLRRVRWEAARIPKVVKVVGRNRTKEQSFYMPQIPDIMKCSDKLLPLKEWEQSFLVEFSELRQ
;
A
#
# COMPACT_ATOMS: atom_id res chain seq x y z
N GLY A 1 -19.69 44.39 -44.40
CA GLY A 1 -19.15 44.62 -43.06
C GLY A 1 -18.53 43.32 -42.62
N GLY A 2 -17.20 43.25 -42.59
CA GLY A 2 -16.50 42.15 -41.96
C GLY A 2 -16.29 42.45 -40.47
N SER A 3 -16.24 41.40 -39.66
CA SER A 3 -15.04 41.06 -38.87
C SER A 3 -15.23 39.66 -38.28
N VAL A 4 -14.24 38.82 -38.52
CA VAL A 4 -13.95 37.57 -37.81
C VAL A 4 -13.10 37.90 -36.57
N ASP A 5 -12.89 36.88 -35.73
CA ASP A 5 -11.98 36.77 -34.58
C ASP A 5 -12.59 37.31 -33.26
N GLU A 6 -12.61 36.55 -32.15
CA GLU A 6 -11.41 36.10 -31.44
C GLU A 6 -11.70 34.87 -30.56
N ILE A 7 -10.86 33.85 -30.73
CA ILE A 7 -10.73 32.68 -29.84
C ILE A 7 -10.02 33.11 -28.56
N GLY A 8 -10.75 33.23 -27.46
CA GLY A 8 -10.16 33.42 -26.14
C GLY A 8 -9.57 32.12 -25.60
N SER A 9 -8.31 31.85 -25.93
CA SER A 9 -7.43 30.92 -25.20
C SER A 9 -7.45 31.30 -23.72
N PHE A 10 -7.93 30.41 -22.86
CA PHE A 10 -7.67 30.54 -21.42
C PHE A 10 -6.46 29.66 -21.13
N ASP A 11 -5.30 30.31 -21.18
CA ASP A 11 -4.00 29.72 -20.93
C ASP A 11 -4.00 28.99 -19.59
N ALA A 12 -3.66 27.70 -19.68
CA ALA A 12 -3.31 26.88 -18.53
C ALA A 12 -1.93 27.33 -18.03
N GLU A 13 -1.90 28.40 -17.24
CA GLU A 13 -0.73 28.77 -16.45
C GLU A 13 -0.60 27.73 -15.33
N GLY A 14 0.23 26.73 -15.59
CA GLY A 14 0.78 25.84 -14.58
C GLY A 14 1.73 26.66 -13.70
N ASP A 15 1.22 27.12 -12.56
CA ASP A 15 2.04 27.61 -11.47
C ASP A 15 2.71 26.40 -10.79
N GLU A 16 3.95 26.11 -11.21
CA GLU A 16 4.86 25.23 -10.49
C GLU A 16 5.21 25.88 -9.15
N GLY A 17 4.37 25.64 -8.14
CA GLY A 17 4.68 25.97 -6.76
C GLY A 17 5.90 25.19 -6.30
N GLU A 18 7.01 25.91 -6.08
CA GLU A 18 8.26 25.41 -5.53
C GLU A 18 7.99 24.55 -4.29
N GLY A 19 8.54 23.33 -4.31
CA GLY A 19 8.39 22.36 -3.22
C GLY A 19 9.10 22.83 -1.96
N ASP A 20 8.37 23.50 -1.07
CA ASP A 20 8.74 23.59 0.34
C ASP A 20 8.48 22.21 0.98
N GLU A 21 9.48 21.34 0.90
CA GLU A 21 9.51 20.02 1.54
C GLU A 21 9.72 20.14 3.06
N SER A 22 8.79 20.80 3.76
CA SER A 22 8.70 20.73 5.21
C SER A 22 7.26 20.62 5.66
N ASP A 23 6.61 19.52 5.27
CA ASP A 23 5.36 19.10 5.89
C ASP A 23 5.56 17.72 6.54
N ASP A 24 6.33 17.74 7.63
CA ASP A 24 6.53 16.62 8.56
C ASP A 24 5.22 16.17 9.25
N ASP A 25 4.07 16.81 8.97
CA ASP A 25 2.76 16.46 9.51
C ASP A 25 1.94 15.51 8.60
N TYR A 26 2.44 15.10 7.43
CA TYR A 26 1.77 14.07 6.62
C TYR A 26 2.19 12.65 6.99
N THR A 27 1.60 12.12 8.07
CA THR A 27 1.71 10.70 8.45
C THR A 27 0.99 9.73 7.49
N SER A 28 0.58 10.16 6.29
CA SER A 28 -0.19 9.38 5.32
C SER A 28 0.65 8.90 4.15
N LEU A 29 0.44 7.64 3.74
CA LEU A 29 1.08 7.05 2.55
C LEU A 29 0.77 7.81 1.24
N GLN A 30 -0.25 8.66 1.24
CA GLN A 30 -0.61 9.49 0.09
C GLN A 30 -0.36 10.96 0.39
N ARG A 31 0.29 11.65 -0.56
CA ARG A 31 0.42 13.10 -0.58
C ARG A 31 -0.92 13.73 -0.98
N PRO A 32 -1.37 14.83 -0.35
CA PRO A 32 -2.58 15.52 -0.77
C PRO A 32 -2.43 16.09 -2.19
N ALA A 33 -3.47 15.97 -3.00
CA ALA A 33 -3.51 16.57 -4.33
C ALA A 33 -3.76 18.09 -4.32
N PHE A 34 -4.36 18.62 -3.25
CA PHE A 34 -4.71 20.04 -3.12
C PHE A 34 -4.29 20.58 -1.76
N PHE A 35 -3.71 21.78 -1.75
CA PHE A 35 -3.51 22.58 -0.55
C PHE A 35 -4.81 23.32 -0.22
N VAL A 36 -5.32 23.14 1.00
CA VAL A 36 -6.59 23.73 1.45
C VAL A 36 -6.37 24.37 2.83
N SER A 37 -6.59 25.67 2.92
CA SER A 37 -6.43 26.44 4.15
C SER A 37 -7.76 27.09 4.58
N GLY A 38 -7.85 27.46 5.86
CA GLY A 38 -9.00 28.13 6.45
C GLY A 38 -10.11 27.20 6.94
N ASP A 39 -11.06 27.80 7.67
CA ASP A 39 -12.24 27.12 8.20
C ASP A 39 -13.41 27.15 7.19
N PRO A 40 -14.32 26.16 7.22
CA PRO A 40 -15.54 26.21 6.42
C PRO A 40 -16.53 27.29 6.90
N ASP A 41 -17.27 27.87 5.96
CA ASP A 41 -18.39 28.77 6.23
C ASP A 41 -19.72 28.02 6.04
N PHE A 42 -20.45 27.74 7.11
CA PHE A 42 -21.74 27.06 7.05
C PHE A 42 -22.94 28.01 6.90
N ASP A 43 -22.77 29.31 7.15
CA ASP A 43 -23.87 30.28 7.17
C ASP A 43 -24.30 30.70 5.76
N SER A 44 -23.37 30.63 4.79
CA SER A 44 -23.63 30.94 3.38
C SER A 44 -24.40 29.86 2.60
N GLY A 45 -24.89 28.80 3.26
CA GLY A 45 -25.65 27.72 2.62
C GLY A 45 -24.74 26.65 1.97
N PRO A 46 -25.16 25.98 0.88
CA PRO A 46 -24.34 24.97 0.20
C PRO A 46 -23.04 25.55 -0.37
N PRO A 47 -21.94 24.76 -0.45
CA PRO A 47 -20.68 25.25 -1.01
C PRO A 47 -20.87 25.62 -2.48
N GLN A 48 -20.48 26.83 -2.85
CA GLN A 48 -20.58 27.32 -4.23
C GLN A 48 -19.29 27.11 -5.04
N ASP A 49 -18.20 26.71 -4.37
CA ASP A 49 -16.92 26.38 -5.00
C ASP A 49 -16.31 25.08 -4.44
N GLY A 50 -15.29 24.57 -5.14
CA GLY A 50 -14.60 23.33 -4.78
C GLY A 50 -13.70 23.43 -3.55
N LEU A 51 -13.11 24.59 -3.26
CA LEU A 51 -12.24 24.77 -2.09
C LEU A 51 -13.04 24.82 -0.79
N GLU A 52 -14.17 25.51 -0.79
CA GLU A 52 -15.11 25.55 0.32
C GLU A 52 -15.70 24.17 0.60
N TYR A 53 -16.01 23.41 -0.45
CA TYR A 53 -16.34 22.00 -0.31
C TYR A 53 -15.22 21.23 0.40
N LEU A 54 -13.96 21.39 -0.01
CA LEU A 54 -12.83 20.69 0.62
C LEU A 54 -12.58 21.13 2.07
N ARG A 55 -12.82 22.41 2.43
CA ARG A 55 -12.76 22.87 3.83
C ARG A 55 -13.79 22.16 4.69
N ARG A 56 -15.03 22.06 4.22
CA ARG A 56 -16.11 21.33 4.91
C ARG A 56 -15.78 19.86 5.06
N VAL A 57 -15.29 19.22 3.99
CA VAL A 57 -14.84 17.81 4.05
C VAL A 57 -13.72 17.61 5.08
N ARG A 58 -12.71 18.49 5.13
CA ARG A 58 -11.63 18.40 6.13
C ARG A 58 -12.18 18.57 7.55
N TRP A 59 -13.09 19.52 7.75
CA TRP A 59 -13.74 19.78 9.03
C TRP A 59 -14.61 18.61 9.52
N GLU A 60 -15.32 17.94 8.60
CA GLU A 60 -16.11 16.74 8.90
C GLU A 60 -15.22 15.54 9.16
N ALA A 61 -14.22 15.29 8.31
CA ALA A 61 -13.29 14.17 8.43
C ALA A 61 -12.51 14.22 9.75
N ALA A 62 -12.12 15.40 10.23
CA ALA A 62 -11.45 15.59 11.53
C ALA A 62 -12.31 15.12 12.73
N ARG A 63 -13.63 15.01 12.55
CA ARG A 63 -14.59 14.55 13.58
C ARG A 63 -14.89 13.05 13.49
N ILE A 64 -14.44 12.39 12.42
CA ILE A 64 -14.61 10.96 12.23
C ILE A 64 -13.39 10.23 12.81
N PRO A 65 -13.56 9.07 13.47
CA PRO A 65 -12.43 8.28 13.94
C PRO A 65 -11.51 7.86 12.79
N LYS A 66 -10.19 8.08 12.93
CA LYS A 66 -9.17 7.68 11.93
C LYS A 66 -9.21 6.19 11.60
N VAL A 67 -9.58 5.35 12.57
CA VAL A 67 -9.67 3.90 12.40
C VAL A 67 -10.99 3.43 13.01
N VAL A 68 -11.81 2.75 12.20
CA VAL A 68 -13.03 2.09 12.65
C VAL A 68 -12.87 0.59 12.45
N LYS A 69 -12.98 -0.18 13.53
CA LYS A 69 -13.02 -1.64 13.48
C LYS A 69 -14.48 -2.09 13.54
N VAL A 70 -14.98 -2.68 12.46
CA VAL A 70 -16.29 -3.33 12.47
C VAL A 70 -16.16 -4.67 13.22
N VAL A 71 -16.92 -4.81 14.31
CA VAL A 71 -16.96 -6.06 15.09
C VAL A 71 -18.14 -6.91 14.59
N GLY A 72 -17.86 -8.18 14.30
CA GLY A 72 -18.89 -9.21 14.19
C GLY A 72 -19.55 -9.33 12.82
N ARG A 73 -18.98 -10.21 12.01
CA ARG A 73 -19.77 -11.04 11.09
C ARG A 73 -19.43 -12.46 11.50
N ASN A 74 -20.44 -13.29 11.80
CA ASN A 74 -20.23 -14.70 12.14
C ASN A 74 -19.59 -15.39 10.94
N ARG A 75 -18.26 -15.32 10.85
CA ARG A 75 -17.47 -15.98 9.83
C ARG A 75 -17.12 -17.35 10.38
N THR A 76 -17.45 -18.39 9.64
CA THR A 76 -16.89 -19.73 9.86
C THR A 76 -15.38 -19.60 9.85
N LYS A 77 -14.70 -20.23 10.83
CA LYS A 77 -13.24 -20.23 10.93
C LYS A 77 -12.67 -21.20 9.88
N GLU A 78 -12.76 -20.81 8.62
CA GLU A 78 -12.17 -21.54 7.49
C GLU A 78 -10.77 -20.98 7.24
N GLN A 79 -9.81 -21.40 8.07
CA GLN A 79 -8.41 -21.04 7.90
C GLN A 79 -7.62 -22.27 7.46
N SER A 80 -6.79 -22.12 6.43
CA SER A 80 -5.84 -23.16 6.03
C SER A 80 -4.65 -23.21 6.98
N PHE A 81 -4.03 -24.38 7.10
CA PHE A 81 -2.73 -24.50 7.76
C PHE A 81 -1.70 -23.62 7.03
N TYR A 82 -0.87 -22.91 7.80
CA TYR A 82 0.20 -22.06 7.25
C TYR A 82 1.27 -22.88 6.53
N MET A 83 1.65 -24.02 7.12
CA MET A 83 2.72 -24.87 6.63
C MET A 83 2.14 -26.14 5.98
N PRO A 84 2.54 -26.47 4.73
CA PRO A 84 2.21 -27.75 4.14
C PRO A 84 2.83 -28.88 4.95
N GLN A 85 2.15 -30.02 5.02
CA GLN A 85 2.70 -31.20 5.67
C GLN A 85 3.82 -31.75 4.78
N ILE A 86 5.07 -31.50 5.16
CA ILE A 86 6.25 -32.06 4.49
C ILE A 86 6.36 -33.52 4.96
N PRO A 87 6.22 -34.51 4.07
CA PRO A 87 6.37 -35.90 4.45
C PRO A 87 7.81 -36.18 4.89
N ASP A 88 7.97 -37.06 5.87
CA ASP A 88 9.28 -37.52 6.30
C ASP A 88 9.96 -38.33 5.18
N ILE A 89 11.29 -38.39 5.22
CA ILE A 89 12.06 -39.24 4.30
C ILE A 89 11.63 -40.69 4.54
N MET A 90 11.22 -41.39 3.49
CA MET A 90 10.79 -42.79 3.60
C MET A 90 11.90 -43.64 4.21
N LYS A 91 11.57 -44.42 5.24
CA LYS A 91 12.52 -45.33 5.89
C LYS A 91 12.99 -46.39 4.89
N CYS A 92 14.30 -46.50 4.73
CA CYS A 92 14.93 -47.56 3.94
C CYS A 92 14.96 -48.87 4.75
N SER A 93 14.84 -50.02 4.08
CA SER A 93 15.04 -51.32 4.72
C SER A 93 16.50 -51.48 5.16
N ASP A 94 16.74 -52.08 6.33
CA ASP A 94 18.10 -52.25 6.87
C ASP A 94 19.08 -52.94 5.92
N LYS A 95 18.58 -53.85 5.06
CA LYS A 95 19.40 -54.58 4.07
C LYS A 95 19.86 -53.70 2.91
N LEU A 96 19.24 -52.54 2.75
CA LEU A 96 19.49 -51.56 1.69
C LEU A 96 20.17 -50.30 2.24
N LEU A 97 20.37 -50.21 3.55
CA LEU A 97 21.13 -49.11 4.15
C LEU A 97 22.61 -49.26 3.77
N PRO A 98 23.27 -48.17 3.36
CA PRO A 98 24.69 -48.20 3.11
C PRO A 98 25.46 -48.46 4.41
N LEU A 99 26.65 -49.06 4.28
CA LEU A 99 27.60 -49.14 5.39
C LEU A 99 28.11 -47.72 5.72
N LYS A 100 28.32 -47.43 7.00
CA LYS A 100 28.83 -46.11 7.44
C LYS A 100 30.17 -45.75 6.80
N GLU A 101 31.05 -46.74 6.61
CA GLU A 101 32.35 -46.55 5.97
C GLU A 101 32.20 -46.15 4.49
N TRP A 102 31.20 -46.71 3.80
CA TRP A 102 30.88 -46.35 2.42
C TRP A 102 30.33 -44.93 2.34
N GLU A 103 29.41 -44.55 3.23
CA GLU A 103 28.86 -43.18 3.30
C GLU A 103 29.97 -42.14 3.53
N GLN A 104 30.90 -42.42 4.45
CA GLN A 104 32.03 -41.52 4.72
C GLN A 104 32.97 -41.40 3.52
N SER A 105 33.31 -42.52 2.88
CA SER A 105 34.18 -42.53 1.69
C SER A 105 33.54 -41.76 0.54
N PHE A 106 32.23 -41.97 0.31
CA PHE A 106 31.46 -41.24 -0.69
C PHE A 106 31.43 -39.73 -0.43
N LEU A 107 31.24 -39.31 0.82
CA LEU A 107 31.22 -37.89 1.19
C LEU A 107 32.57 -37.21 0.98
N VAL A 108 33.68 -37.90 1.26
CA VAL A 108 35.04 -37.39 1.01
C VAL A 108 35.28 -37.21 -0.49
N GLU A 109 35.03 -38.25 -1.29
CA GLU A 109 35.17 -38.20 -2.75
C GLU A 109 34.30 -37.09 -3.36
N PHE A 110 33.04 -36.98 -2.92
CA PHE A 110 32.12 -35.95 -3.40
C PHE A 110 32.50 -34.53 -2.93
N SER A 111 33.24 -34.40 -1.84
CA SER A 111 33.80 -33.11 -1.40
C SER A 111 34.97 -32.71 -2.29
N GLU A 112 35.87 -33.64 -2.61
CA GLU A 112 37.01 -33.40 -3.51
C GLU A 112 36.55 -33.01 -4.91
N LEU A 113 35.51 -33.66 -5.45
CA LEU A 113 34.93 -33.35 -6.76
C LEU A 113 34.37 -31.91 -6.85
N ARG A 114 34.01 -31.30 -5.71
CA ARG A 114 33.42 -29.96 -5.66
C ARG A 114 34.44 -28.83 -5.49
N GLN A 115 35.73 -29.15 -5.35
CA GLN A 115 36.83 -28.16 -5.32
C GLN A 115 37.30 -27.82 -6.73
#